data_AF-A0A212J5X2-F1
#
_entry.id   AF-A0A212J5X2-F1
#
_cell.length_a   1.000
_cell.length_b   1.000
_cell.length_c   1.000
_cell.angle_alpha   90.00
_cell.angle_beta   90.00
_cell.angle_gamma   90.00
#
_symmetry.space_group_name_H-M   'P 1'
#
loop_
_entity.id
_entity.type
_entity.pdbx_description
1 polymer ?
#
loop_
_entity_poly.entity_id
_entity_poly.type
_entity_poly.pdbx_seq_one_letter_code
_entity_poly.pdbx_strand_id
1 'polypeptide(L)'
;MSRVAYVNGRYVPHGEASVHIEDRGYRFADGAYEVIDVAGGVPVDEEAHLDRLDRSLGELRIARPMTRRAMKLVMRQVLARNLVKAEGMFHIQVTRGAAPRGHGFPESAPPSIVMTARPLKRLPAELPDDAGVAEGGILPKGPNIREPHP
;
A
#
# COMPACT_ATOMS: atom_id res chain seq x y z
N MET A 1 10.77 -2.91 -4.97
CA MET A 1 9.61 -3.67 -4.45
C MET A 1 9.87 -4.00 -3.00
N SER A 2 8.81 -4.20 -2.20
CA SER A 2 8.92 -4.61 -0.80
C SER A 2 9.43 -6.05 -0.71
N ARG A 3 10.25 -6.36 0.31
CA ARG A 3 10.70 -7.72 0.65
C ARG A 3 9.66 -8.45 1.49
N VAL A 4 9.04 -7.73 2.42
CA VAL A 4 8.07 -8.24 3.38
C VAL A 4 6.84 -7.33 3.38
N ALA A 5 5.65 -7.93 3.41
CA ALA A 5 4.41 -7.26 3.73
C ALA A 5 3.96 -7.63 5.15
N TYR A 6 3.29 -6.72 5.84
CA TYR A 6 2.50 -7.08 7.01
C TYR A 6 1.05 -7.27 6.59
N VAL A 7 0.47 -8.43 6.85
CA VAL A 7 -0.90 -8.77 6.48
C VAL A 7 -1.59 -9.39 7.69
N ASN A 8 -2.66 -8.75 8.18
CA ASN A 8 -3.55 -9.28 9.22
C ASN A 8 -2.81 -9.91 10.43
N GLY A 9 -1.79 -9.23 10.96
CA GLY A 9 -1.03 -9.73 12.13
C GLY A 9 0.29 -10.41 11.81
N ARG A 10 0.61 -10.68 10.53
CA ARG A 10 1.75 -11.51 10.14
C ARG A 10 2.68 -10.77 9.19
N TYR A 11 3.99 -10.95 9.38
CA TYR A 11 5.00 -10.53 8.41
C TYR A 11 5.22 -11.70 7.44
N VAL A 12 4.96 -11.48 6.16
CA VAL A 12 5.08 -12.50 5.11
C VAL A 12 5.98 -12.00 3.97
N PRO A 13 6.69 -12.89 3.25
CA PRO A 13 7.35 -12.52 2.01
C PRO A 13 6.36 -11.81 1.07
N HIS A 14 6.82 -10.76 0.39
CA HIS A 14 5.89 -9.92 -0.40
C HIS A 14 5.16 -10.70 -1.50
N GLY A 15 5.80 -11.71 -2.11
CA GLY A 15 5.16 -12.58 -3.12
C GLY A 15 4.13 -13.57 -2.56
N GLU A 16 4.08 -13.76 -1.24
CA GLU A 16 3.11 -14.63 -0.55
C GLU A 16 2.00 -13.81 0.12
N ALA A 17 2.09 -12.48 0.08
CA ALA A 17 1.10 -11.59 0.67
C ALA A 17 -0.24 -11.71 -0.05
N SER A 18 -1.30 -12.04 0.68
CA SER A 18 -2.63 -12.27 0.13
C SER A 18 -3.72 -11.80 1.08
N VAL A 19 -4.85 -11.38 0.51
CA VAL A 19 -6.12 -11.18 1.23
C VAL A 19 -7.13 -12.20 0.72
N HIS A 20 -8.18 -12.44 1.49
CA HIS A 20 -9.23 -13.37 1.09
C HIS A 20 -9.94 -12.88 -0.18
N ILE A 21 -10.37 -13.77 -1.07
CA ILE A 21 -11.12 -13.39 -2.29
C ILE A 21 -12.46 -12.71 -2.01
N GLU A 22 -12.98 -12.91 -0.79
CA GLU A 22 -14.19 -12.26 -0.29
C GLU A 22 -13.92 -10.97 0.49
N ASP A 23 -12.67 -10.51 0.51
CA ASP A 23 -12.35 -9.20 1.05
C ASP A 23 -13.15 -8.12 0.29
N ARG A 24 -13.90 -7.33 1.05
CA ARG A 24 -14.79 -6.32 0.47
C ARG A 24 -14.01 -5.15 -0.14
N GLY A 25 -12.78 -4.91 0.29
CA GLY A 25 -11.89 -3.96 -0.39
C GLY A 25 -11.59 -4.40 -1.82
N TYR A 26 -11.39 -5.70 -2.04
CA TYR A 26 -11.20 -6.26 -3.38
C TYR A 26 -12.49 -6.26 -4.20
N ARG A 27 -13.63 -6.64 -3.60
CA ARG A 27 -14.91 -6.79 -4.33
C ARG A 27 -15.65 -5.48 -4.59
N PHE A 28 -15.54 -4.50 -3.69
CA PHE A 28 -16.39 -3.31 -3.67
C PHE A 28 -15.61 -2.00 -3.44
N ALA A 29 -14.27 -2.04 -3.45
CA ALA A 29 -13.43 -0.90 -3.06
C ALA A 29 -13.76 -0.37 -1.63
N ASP A 30 -14.24 -1.25 -0.75
CA ASP A 30 -14.70 -0.93 0.60
C ASP A 30 -13.52 -0.90 1.60
N GLY A 31 -12.80 0.22 1.57
CA GLY A 31 -11.62 0.46 2.40
C GLY A 31 -11.02 1.84 2.22
N ALA A 32 -9.97 2.11 3.00
CA ALA A 32 -9.17 3.33 2.93
C ALA A 32 -7.68 2.97 2.90
N TYR A 33 -6.86 3.86 2.35
CA TYR A 33 -5.42 3.67 2.29
C TYR A 33 -4.67 4.96 2.56
N GLU A 34 -3.41 4.82 2.93
CA GLU A 34 -2.45 5.90 3.12
C GLU A 34 -1.16 5.57 2.38
N VAL A 35 -0.60 6.58 1.72
CA VAL A 35 0.76 6.58 1.19
C VAL A 35 1.53 7.66 1.93
N ILE A 36 2.64 7.27 2.55
CA ILE A 36 3.45 8.15 3.41
C ILE A 36 4.87 8.14 2.88
N ASP A 37 5.42 9.32 2.61
CA ASP A 37 6.84 9.43 2.28
C ASP A 37 7.70 9.13 3.50
N VAL A 38 8.87 8.54 3.27
CA VAL A 38 9.83 8.21 4.31
C VAL A 38 11.10 8.96 4.00
N ALA A 39 11.52 9.82 4.92
CA ALA A 39 12.76 10.58 4.83
C ALA A 39 13.66 10.21 6.00
N GLY A 40 14.94 9.95 5.75
CA GLY A 40 15.88 9.51 6.80
C GLY A 40 15.42 8.26 7.57
N GLY A 41 14.64 7.37 6.93
CA GLY A 41 14.09 6.17 7.58
C GLY A 41 12.89 6.42 8.50
N VAL A 42 12.32 7.63 8.50
CA VAL A 42 11.17 8.03 9.31
C VAL A 42 10.01 8.47 8.40
N PRO A 43 8.77 7.98 8.63
CA PRO A 43 7.60 8.50 7.92
C PRO A 43 7.40 9.99 8.20
N VAL A 44 7.25 10.76 7.12
CA VAL A 44 6.96 12.20 7.16
C VAL A 44 5.51 12.41 7.57
N ASP A 45 5.26 13.40 8.44
CA ASP A 45 3.92 13.75 8.92
C ASP A 45 3.07 12.56 9.40
N GLU A 46 3.72 11.58 10.06
CA GLU A 46 3.12 10.30 10.43
C GLU A 46 1.76 10.45 11.14
N GLU A 47 1.65 11.35 12.11
CA GLU A 47 0.40 11.57 12.84
C GLU A 47 -0.71 12.12 11.94
N ALA A 48 -0.40 13.06 11.03
CA ALA A 48 -1.41 13.61 10.12
C ALA A 48 -1.97 12.55 9.16
N HIS A 49 -1.12 11.65 8.67
CA HIS A 49 -1.56 10.50 7.87
C HIS A 49 -2.43 9.54 8.68
N LEU A 50 -2.04 9.23 9.92
CA LEU A 50 -2.80 8.31 10.77
C LEU A 50 -4.12 8.91 11.26
N ASP A 51 -4.20 10.22 11.47
CA ASP A 51 -5.43 10.93 11.78
C ASP A 51 -6.38 10.97 10.59
N ARG A 52 -5.85 11.15 9.38
CA ARG A 52 -6.62 11.05 8.14
C ARG A 52 -7.17 9.64 7.94
N LEU A 53 -6.35 8.61 8.15
CA LEU A 53 -6.79 7.22 8.10
C LEU A 53 -7.92 6.96 9.12
N ASP A 54 -7.76 7.36 10.37
CA ASP A 54 -8.78 7.19 11.40
C ASP A 54 -10.09 7.89 11.02
N ARG A 55 -10.02 9.11 10.47
CA ARG A 55 -11.21 9.83 9.97
C ARG A 55 -11.90 9.07 8.84
N SER A 56 -11.16 8.63 7.82
CA SER A 56 -11.71 7.87 6.69
C SER A 56 -12.33 6.54 7.13
N LEU A 57 -11.69 5.81 8.05
CA LEU A 57 -12.26 4.59 8.62
C LEU A 57 -13.55 4.88 9.41
N GLY A 58 -13.59 5.99 10.16
CA GLY A 58 -14.79 6.45 10.85
C GLY A 58 -15.95 6.75 9.89
N GLU A 59 -15.71 7.50 8.82
CA GLU A 59 -16.69 7.81 7.78
C GLU A 59 -17.23 6.55 7.08
N LEU A 60 -16.36 5.57 6.84
CA LEU A 60 -16.72 4.26 6.27
C LEU A 60 -17.32 3.28 7.27
N ARG A 61 -17.39 3.64 8.57
CA ARG A 61 -17.82 2.76 9.67
C ARG A 61 -17.02 1.45 9.69
N ILE A 62 -15.71 1.53 9.46
CA ILE A 62 -14.76 0.42 9.58
C ILE A 62 -14.03 0.57 10.90
N ALA A 63 -14.02 -0.49 11.72
CA ALA A 63 -13.30 -0.47 12.99
C ALA A 63 -11.79 -0.31 12.76
N ARG A 64 -11.08 0.29 13.72
CA ARG A 64 -9.61 0.32 13.65
C ARG A 64 -9.07 -1.10 13.84
N PRO A 65 -8.17 -1.59 12.98
CA PRO A 65 -7.65 -2.96 13.08
C PRO A 65 -6.71 -3.16 14.28
N MET A 66 -6.16 -2.07 14.83
CA MET A 66 -5.33 -2.07 16.03
C MET A 66 -5.26 -0.67 16.65
N THR A 67 -4.66 -0.55 17.84
CA THR A 67 -4.43 0.74 18.49
C THR A 67 -3.39 1.58 17.73
N ARG A 68 -3.45 2.92 17.85
CA ARG A 68 -2.45 3.84 17.27
C ARG A 68 -1.02 3.45 17.66
N ARG A 69 -0.80 3.10 18.93
CA ARG A 69 0.51 2.65 19.42
C ARG A 69 0.98 1.36 18.73
N ALA A 70 0.10 0.36 18.59
CA ALA A 70 0.43 -0.87 17.88
C ALA A 70 0.71 -0.62 16.39
N MET A 71 -0.09 0.24 15.75
CA MET A 71 0.09 0.66 14.35
C MET A 71 1.49 1.21 14.12
N LYS A 72 1.91 2.20 14.93
CA LYS A 72 3.24 2.81 14.84
C LYS A 72 4.34 1.78 15.04
N LEU A 73 4.20 0.85 16.00
CA LEU A 73 5.17 -0.23 16.19
C LEU A 73 5.29 -1.12 14.94
N VAL A 74 4.17 -1.56 14.37
CA VAL A 74 4.16 -2.37 13.14
C VAL A 74 4.78 -1.59 11.97
N MET A 75 4.48 -0.30 11.82
CA MET A 75 5.08 0.54 10.77
C MET A 75 6.61 0.54 10.86
N ARG A 76 7.18 0.73 12.06
CA ARG A 76 8.64 0.67 12.25
C ARG A 76 9.22 -0.71 11.92
N GLN A 77 8.50 -1.78 12.28
CA GLN A 77 8.91 -3.14 11.97
C GLN A 77 8.86 -3.45 10.46
N VAL A 78 7.88 -2.90 9.73
CA VAL A 78 7.78 -3.02 8.26
C VAL A 78 8.90 -2.24 7.57
N LEU A 79 9.20 -1.01 8.00
CA LEU A 79 10.33 -0.22 7.48
C LEU A 79 11.66 -0.97 7.64
N ALA A 80 11.92 -1.48 8.85
CA ALA A 80 13.14 -2.22 9.17
C ALA A 80 13.30 -3.48 8.33
N ARG A 81 12.26 -4.31 8.20
CA ARG A 81 12.29 -5.55 7.39
C ARG A 81 12.46 -5.30 5.89
N ASN A 82 12.04 -4.14 5.41
CA ASN A 82 12.18 -3.73 4.02
C ASN A 82 13.45 -2.92 3.75
N LEU A 83 14.32 -2.74 4.75
CA LEU A 83 15.59 -1.99 4.66
C LEU A 83 15.42 -0.54 4.18
N VAL A 84 14.31 0.11 4.56
CA VAL A 84 14.08 1.53 4.25
C VAL A 84 14.81 2.37 5.29
N LYS A 85 16.07 2.69 4.99
CA LYS A 85 16.99 3.41 5.91
C LYS A 85 17.10 4.92 5.65
N ALA A 86 16.69 5.37 4.47
CA ALA A 86 16.76 6.76 4.04
C ALA A 86 15.44 7.11 3.34
N GLU A 87 15.49 7.37 2.04
CA GLU A 87 14.31 7.71 1.25
C GLU A 87 13.49 6.47 0.88
N GLY A 88 12.18 6.58 1.04
CA GLY A 88 11.27 5.48 0.83
C GLY A 88 9.83 5.92 0.75
N MET A 89 8.97 4.92 0.58
CA MET A 89 7.53 5.09 0.56
C MET A 89 6.91 3.98 1.40
N PHE A 90 6.00 4.35 2.28
CA PHE A 90 5.22 3.47 3.12
C PHE A 90 3.77 3.47 2.65
N HIS A 91 3.15 2.29 2.60
CA HIS A 91 1.75 2.13 2.21
C HIS A 91 1.00 1.36 3.28
N ILE A 92 -0.17 1.85 3.68
CA ILE A 92 -1.12 1.19 4.56
C ILE A 92 -2.44 1.09 3.81
N GLN A 93 -3.06 -0.08 3.80
CA GLN A 93 -4.42 -0.26 3.31
C GLN A 93 -5.22 -1.02 4.35
N VAL A 94 -6.41 -0.50 4.67
CA VAL A 94 -7.37 -1.11 5.57
C VAL A 94 -8.69 -1.27 4.84
N THR A 95 -9.26 -2.46 4.86
CA THR A 95 -10.55 -2.76 4.23
C THR A 95 -11.54 -3.24 5.28
N ARG A 96 -12.84 -3.29 4.94
CA ARG A 96 -13.85 -3.88 5.83
C ARG A 96 -13.59 -5.36 6.15
N GLY A 97 -12.72 -6.02 5.39
CA GLY A 97 -12.38 -7.43 5.57
C GLY A 97 -13.26 -8.37 4.76
N ALA A 98 -13.08 -9.66 5.01
CA ALA A 98 -13.81 -10.71 4.33
C ALA A 98 -15.21 -10.91 4.94
N ALA A 99 -16.23 -10.96 4.09
CA ALA A 99 -17.59 -11.28 4.48
C ALA A 99 -18.36 -11.92 3.30
N PRO A 100 -19.41 -12.73 3.59
CA PRO A 100 -20.28 -13.28 2.54
C PRO A 100 -20.83 -12.20 1.61
N ARG A 101 -21.11 -12.58 0.35
CA ARG A 101 -21.55 -11.62 -0.66
C ARG A 101 -22.94 -11.05 -0.31
N GLY A 102 -22.96 -9.74 -0.07
CA GLY A 102 -24.16 -8.93 0.07
C GLY A 102 -23.82 -7.47 -0.17
N HIS A 103 -24.76 -6.70 -0.72
CA HIS A 103 -24.56 -5.27 -0.99
C HIS A 103 -24.57 -4.43 0.30
N GLY A 104 -25.36 -4.83 1.30
CA GLY A 104 -25.35 -4.21 2.62
C GLY A 104 -24.02 -4.38 3.35
N PHE A 105 -23.79 -3.54 4.35
CA PHE A 105 -22.66 -3.74 5.25
C PHE A 105 -22.90 -4.98 6.12
N PRO A 106 -21.89 -5.85 6.29
CA PRO A 106 -22.00 -6.97 7.22
C PRO A 106 -22.18 -6.44 8.65
N GLU A 107 -22.93 -7.18 9.47
CA GLU A 107 -23.08 -6.86 10.90
C GLU A 107 -21.73 -6.87 11.64
N SER A 108 -20.85 -7.78 11.24
CA SER A 108 -19.49 -7.86 11.74
C SER A 108 -18.55 -8.42 10.67
N ALA A 109 -17.42 -7.77 10.47
CA ALA A 109 -16.29 -8.28 9.70
C ALA A 109 -15.00 -7.72 10.32
N PRO A 110 -14.00 -8.57 10.62
CA PRO A 110 -12.71 -8.08 11.11
C PRO A 110 -12.00 -7.34 9.97
N PRO A 111 -11.63 -6.05 10.15
CA PRO A 111 -10.95 -5.29 9.12
C PRO A 111 -9.65 -5.97 8.67
N SER A 112 -9.44 -6.09 7.36
CA SER A 112 -8.13 -6.51 6.84
C SER A 112 -7.19 -5.31 6.84
N ILE A 113 -5.92 -5.55 7.15
CA ILE A 113 -4.85 -4.56 7.04
C ILE A 113 -3.64 -5.14 6.29
N VAL A 114 -3.17 -4.39 5.30
CA VAL A 114 -1.93 -4.65 4.58
C VAL A 114 -1.01 -3.44 4.72
N MET A 115 0.24 -3.67 5.10
CA MET A 115 1.27 -2.64 5.06
C MET A 115 2.48 -3.10 4.26
N THR A 116 3.04 -2.17 3.49
CA THR A 116 4.27 -2.40 2.74
C THR A 116 5.16 -1.17 2.79
N ALA A 117 6.46 -1.36 2.59
CA ALA A 117 7.40 -0.26 2.47
C ALA A 117 8.48 -0.60 1.45
N ARG A 118 8.88 0.39 0.65
CA ARG A 118 9.95 0.23 -0.34
C ARG A 118 10.92 1.40 -0.29
N PRO A 119 12.23 1.17 -0.44
CA PRO A 119 13.17 2.26 -0.65
C PRO A 119 12.91 2.90 -2.02
N LEU A 120 13.06 4.22 -2.09
CA LEU A 120 13.06 4.94 -3.36
C LEU A 120 14.49 4.97 -3.89
N LYS A 121 14.66 4.66 -5.18
CA LYS A 121 15.92 4.91 -5.85
C LYS A 121 16.02 6.42 -6.06
N ARG A 122 17.11 7.02 -5.62
CA ARG A 122 17.41 8.41 -5.97
C ARG A 122 17.51 8.48 -7.49
N LEU A 123 16.67 9.32 -8.12
CA LEU A 123 16.95 9.76 -9.47
C LEU A 123 18.26 10.57 -9.43
N PRO A 124 19.14 10.43 -10.44
CA PRO A 124 20.32 11.28 -10.53
C PRO A 124 19.92 12.77 -10.43
N ALA A 125 20.75 13.58 -9.77
CA ALA A 125 20.48 15.00 -9.57
C ALA A 125 20.44 15.79 -10.90
N GLU A 126 21.03 15.23 -11.95
CA GLU A 126 20.97 15.72 -13.31
C GLU A 126 20.17 14.72 -14.14
N LEU A 127 19.01 15.13 -14.64
CA LEU A 127 18.44 14.48 -15.81
C LEU A 127 19.42 14.76 -16.96
N PRO A 128 19.83 13.75 -17.74
CA PRO A 128 20.56 13.99 -18.97
C PRO A 128 19.83 15.05 -19.80
N ASP A 129 20.54 16.03 -20.34
CA ASP A 129 19.97 17.14 -21.14
C ASP A 129 19.13 16.66 -22.34
N ASP A 130 19.25 15.38 -22.71
CA ASP A 130 18.54 14.70 -23.79
C ASP A 130 17.33 13.85 -23.32
N ALA A 131 16.95 13.91 -22.04
CA ALA A 131 15.69 13.36 -21.57
C ALA A 131 14.54 14.26 -22.06
N GLY A 132 14.23 14.13 -23.35
CA GLY A 132 13.13 14.78 -24.01
C GLY A 132 11.88 14.69 -23.15
N VAL A 133 11.22 15.83 -22.96
CA VAL A 133 9.97 15.97 -22.23
C VAL A 133 8.96 14.99 -22.82
N ALA A 134 8.84 13.81 -22.20
CA ALA A 134 7.74 12.91 -22.45
C ALA A 134 6.53 13.49 -21.70
N GLU A 135 5.81 14.39 -22.36
CA GLU A 135 4.42 14.64 -22.00
C GLU A 135 3.67 13.31 -22.01
N GLY A 136 3.01 12.99 -20.90
CA GLY A 136 2.07 11.88 -20.81
C GLY A 136 2.74 10.51 -20.66
N GLY A 137 2.58 9.93 -19.47
CA GLY A 137 2.84 8.51 -19.25
C GLY A 137 1.93 7.65 -20.14
N ILE A 138 2.44 7.30 -21.31
CA ILE A 138 1.98 6.15 -22.09
C ILE A 138 2.98 5.04 -21.83
N LEU A 139 2.44 3.90 -21.40
CA LEU A 139 3.10 2.62 -21.14
C LEU A 139 4.21 2.32 -22.18
N PRO A 140 5.32 1.68 -21.77
CA PRO A 140 6.35 1.25 -22.73
C PRO A 140 5.71 0.31 -23.76
N LYS A 141 5.75 0.70 -25.04
CA LYS A 141 5.33 -0.15 -26.16
C LYS A 141 6.15 -1.44 -26.10
N GLY A 142 5.46 -2.57 -25.92
CA GLY A 142 6.06 -3.90 -25.99
C GLY A 142 6.66 -4.18 -27.38
N PRO A 143 7.52 -5.21 -27.49
CA PRO A 143 8.19 -5.53 -28.74
C PRO A 143 7.17 -5.92 -29.81
N ASN A 144 7.36 -5.38 -31.01
CA ASN A 144 6.53 -5.59 -32.19
C ASN A 144 6.60 -7.06 -32.63
N ILE A 145 5.60 -7.86 -32.24
CA ILE A 145 5.45 -9.23 -32.72
C ILE A 145 4.81 -9.14 -34.10
N ARG A 146 5.60 -9.29 -35.16
CA ARG A 146 5.07 -9.52 -36.50
C ARG A 146 4.50 -10.94 -36.54
N GLU A 147 3.19 -11.06 -36.64
CA GLU A 147 2.53 -12.32 -36.98
C GLU A 147 2.85 -12.69 -38.44
N PRO A 148 3.13 -13.96 -38.77
CA PRO A 148 3.16 -14.44 -40.14
C PRO A 148 1.73 -14.77 -40.60
N HIS A 149 1.29 -14.15 -41.69
CA HIS A 149 0.08 -14.55 -42.41
C HIS A 149 0.26 -15.96 -43.05
N PRO A 150 -0.75 -16.83 -42.99
CA PRO A 150 -0.94 -17.91 -43.96
C PRO A 150 -1.63 -17.42 -45.24
#